data_AF-A0A0M3JA98-F1
#
_entry.id   AF-A0A0M3JA98-F1
#
_cell.length_a   1.000
_cell.length_b   1.000
_cell.length_c   1.000
_cell.angle_alpha   90.00
_cell.angle_beta   90.00
_cell.angle_gamma   90.00
#
_symmetry.space_group_name_H-M   'P 1'
#
loop_
_entity.id
_entity.type
_entity.pdbx_description
1 polymer ?
#
loop_
_entity_poly.entity_id
_entity_poly.type
_entity_poly.pdbx_seq_one_letter_code
_entity_poly.pdbx_strand_id
1 'polypeptide(L)'
;MNWRTIMDRSNDITGPECEDNICPTKCITYQYHTSISYGQGFSKSALNWFYHRNSNWTAERVQKNFAVLNVFYREMSYIFNDQVQSTTLVHVLSNIGGNMGMFFGASVITIIELVIYFAKMFWIGLSRKRREYMAVKKKNELDREHRLRAVLETAAANTTTPQVSWLCVWAK
;
A
#
# COMPACT_ATOMS: atom_id res chain seq x y z
N MET A 1 -12.80 -18.29 -6.17
CA MET A 1 -11.63 -18.59 -5.33
C MET A 1 -11.76 -20.04 -4.88
N ASN A 2 -10.87 -20.90 -5.36
CA ASN A 2 -11.01 -22.36 -5.31
C ASN A 2 -10.23 -22.89 -4.08
N TRP A 3 -10.93 -23.48 -3.11
CA TRP A 3 -10.43 -23.90 -1.80
C TRP A 3 -9.62 -25.22 -1.82
N ARG A 4 -9.38 -25.80 -3.00
CA ARG A 4 -8.67 -27.08 -3.15
C ARG A 4 -7.14 -27.02 -3.07
N THR A 5 -6.52 -25.84 -3.04
CA THR A 5 -5.05 -25.72 -3.10
C THR A 5 -4.34 -25.61 -1.74
N ILE A 6 -5.05 -25.66 -0.61
CA ILE A 6 -4.44 -25.49 0.72
C ILE A 6 -4.00 -26.81 1.36
N MET A 7 -4.49 -27.96 0.87
CA MET A 7 -4.26 -29.27 1.50
C MET A 7 -3.22 -30.17 0.80
N ASP A 8 -2.53 -29.72 -0.25
CA ASP A 8 -1.55 -30.54 -0.98
C ASP A 8 -0.10 -30.10 -0.71
N ARG A 9 0.33 -30.23 0.54
CA ARG A 9 1.75 -30.14 0.91
C ARG A 9 2.16 -31.26 1.87
N SER A 10 1.68 -32.47 1.63
CA SER A 10 2.14 -33.68 2.32
C SER A 10 3.29 -34.40 1.60
N ASN A 11 3.68 -33.94 0.41
CA ASN A 11 4.57 -34.70 -0.48
C ASN A 11 5.95 -34.07 -0.68
N ASP A 12 6.29 -33.03 0.10
CA ASP A 12 7.60 -32.40 0.09
C ASP A 12 8.19 -32.47 1.51
N ILE A 13 8.96 -33.54 1.77
CA ILE A 13 9.66 -33.79 3.04
C ILE A 13 10.92 -32.93 3.13
N THR A 14 11.34 -32.29 2.04
CA THR A 14 12.42 -31.31 2.02
C THR A 14 11.85 -29.92 2.24
N GLY A 15 11.64 -29.55 3.52
CA GLY A 15 11.50 -28.14 3.88
C GLY A 15 12.71 -27.32 3.37
N PRO A 16 12.57 -26.01 3.14
CA PRO A 16 13.69 -25.19 2.68
C PRO A 16 14.86 -25.40 3.65
N GLU A 17 16.04 -25.73 3.11
CA GLU A 17 17.28 -25.80 3.89
C GLU A 17 17.43 -24.48 4.65
N CYS A 18 17.57 -24.57 5.98
CA CYS A 18 17.74 -23.39 6.81
C CYS A 18 19.17 -22.87 6.60
N GLU A 19 19.34 -21.95 5.66
CA GLU A 19 20.55 -21.14 5.54
C GLU A 19 20.75 -20.36 6.87
N ASP A 20 21.95 -20.40 7.44
CA ASP A 20 22.35 -19.62 8.64
C ASP A 20 21.60 -19.90 9.97
N ASN A 21 21.08 -21.10 10.20
CA ASN A 21 20.36 -21.49 11.43
C ASN A 21 19.07 -20.71 11.73
N ILE A 22 18.55 -19.94 10.76
CA ILE A 22 17.31 -19.16 10.91
C ILE A 22 16.24 -19.80 10.04
N CYS A 23 15.44 -20.66 10.66
CA CYS A 23 14.32 -21.29 9.98
C CYS A 23 13.10 -20.35 9.98
N PRO A 24 12.49 -20.06 8.82
CA PRO A 24 11.29 -19.23 8.76
C PRO A 24 10.10 -19.91 9.45
N THR A 25 9.34 -19.14 10.23
CA THR A 25 8.12 -19.63 10.88
C THR A 25 7.06 -19.98 9.84
N LYS A 26 6.42 -21.16 10.01
CA LYS A 26 5.34 -21.61 9.13
C LYS A 26 4.08 -20.76 9.33
N CYS A 27 3.38 -20.43 8.25
CA CYS A 27 2.13 -19.66 8.29
C CYS A 27 0.94 -20.47 8.84
N ILE A 28 0.91 -21.78 8.61
CA ILE A 28 -0.15 -22.67 9.09
C ILE A 28 0.47 -23.70 10.02
N THR A 29 -0.02 -23.73 11.25
CA THR A 29 0.42 -24.67 12.29
C THR A 29 -0.79 -25.28 12.98
N TYR A 30 -0.67 -26.55 13.36
CA TYR A 30 -1.68 -27.28 14.11
C TYR A 30 -1.08 -27.64 15.48
N GLN A 31 -1.74 -27.23 16.55
CA GLN A 31 -1.30 -27.50 17.92
C GLN A 31 -2.35 -28.36 18.62
N TYR A 32 -1.94 -29.53 19.10
CA TYR A 32 -2.79 -30.45 19.85
C TYR A 32 -2.41 -30.42 21.32
N HIS A 33 -3.28 -29.88 22.17
CA HIS A 33 -3.09 -29.93 23.62
C HIS A 33 -3.51 -31.29 24.15
N THR A 34 -2.55 -32.04 24.68
CA THR A 34 -2.79 -33.38 25.23
C THR A 34 -3.00 -33.32 26.73
N SER A 35 -4.00 -34.03 27.20
CA SER A 35 -4.26 -34.23 28.63
C SER A 35 -4.31 -35.71 28.94
N ILE A 36 -3.43 -36.17 29.82
CA ILE A 36 -3.32 -37.58 30.20
C ILE A 36 -4.17 -37.86 31.43
N SER A 37 -4.94 -38.95 31.40
CA SER A 37 -5.59 -39.52 32.57
C SER A 37 -5.27 -41.01 32.63
N TYR A 38 -5.10 -41.52 33.86
CA TYR A 38 -4.75 -42.90 34.11
C TYR A 38 -5.86 -43.59 34.90
N GLY A 39 -6.28 -44.76 34.43
CA GLY A 39 -7.17 -45.66 35.16
C GLY A 39 -6.37 -46.61 36.07
N GLN A 40 -7.03 -47.14 37.10
CA GLN A 40 -6.44 -48.20 37.92
C GLN A 40 -6.43 -49.52 37.16
N GLY A 41 -5.31 -49.83 36.50
CA GLY A 41 -4.94 -51.16 36.01
C GLY A 41 -6.05 -51.97 35.32
N PHE A 42 -5.89 -53.31 35.32
CA PHE A 42 -6.92 -54.23 34.85
C PHE A 42 -7.74 -54.75 36.03
N SER A 43 -9.07 -54.84 35.86
CA SER A 43 -9.95 -55.43 36.87
C SER A 43 -9.70 -56.94 37.03
N LYS A 44 -10.08 -57.51 38.18
CA LYS A 44 -9.98 -58.96 38.43
C LYS A 44 -10.72 -59.79 37.37
N SER A 45 -11.88 -59.30 36.90
CA SER A 45 -12.66 -59.93 35.83
C SER A 45 -11.91 -59.91 34.49
N ALA A 46 -11.26 -58.80 34.16
CA ALA A 46 -10.44 -58.70 32.95
C ALA A 46 -9.24 -59.66 33.01
N LEU A 47 -8.56 -59.74 34.16
CA LEU A 47 -7.44 -60.67 34.38
C LEU A 47 -7.88 -62.13 34.25
N ASN A 48 -9.05 -62.49 34.79
CA ASN A 48 -9.59 -63.84 34.65
C ASN A 48 -9.94 -64.16 33.18
N TRP A 49 -10.47 -63.19 32.44
CA TRP A 49 -10.74 -63.36 31.01
C TRP A 49 -9.45 -63.59 30.20
N PHE A 50 -8.37 -62.85 30.50
CA PHE A 50 -7.07 -63.08 29.85
C PHE A 50 -6.51 -64.47 30.16
N TYR A 51 -6.63 -64.92 31.40
CA TYR A 51 -6.19 -66.25 31.82
C TYR A 51 -6.94 -67.38 31.12
N HIS A 52 -8.27 -67.26 30.97
CA HIS A 52 -9.07 -68.24 30.23
C HIS A 52 -8.76 -68.29 28.73
N ARG A 53 -8.27 -67.18 28.15
CA ARG A 53 -7.86 -67.13 26.74
C ARG A 53 -6.45 -67.70 26.53
N ASN A 54 -5.55 -67.50 27.48
CA ASN A 54 -4.20 -68.07 27.43
C ASN A 54 -3.66 -68.29 28.85
N SER A 55 -3.34 -69.54 29.19
CA SER A 55 -2.80 -69.92 30.50
C SER A 55 -1.46 -69.24 30.82
N ASN A 56 -0.72 -68.77 29.81
CA ASN A 56 0.53 -68.03 29.99
C ASN A 56 0.33 -66.57 30.37
N TRP A 57 -0.91 -66.04 30.34
CA TRP A 57 -1.23 -64.67 30.73
C TRP A 57 -1.66 -64.61 32.20
N THR A 58 -0.70 -64.83 33.09
CA THR A 58 -0.88 -64.67 34.54
C THR A 58 -1.10 -63.20 34.91
N ALA A 59 -1.75 -62.95 36.05
CA ALA A 59 -2.11 -61.60 36.49
C ALA A 59 -0.89 -60.65 36.57
N GLU A 60 0.24 -61.14 37.09
CA GLU A 60 1.47 -60.38 37.21
C GLU A 60 2.08 -60.04 35.84
N ARG A 61 2.04 -60.97 34.88
CA ARG A 61 2.57 -60.75 33.53
C ARG A 61 1.73 -59.74 32.77
N VAL A 62 0.40 -59.79 32.92
CA VAL A 62 -0.50 -58.83 32.27
C VAL A 62 -0.27 -57.42 32.85
N GLN A 63 -0.18 -57.27 34.17
CA GLN A 63 0.04 -55.96 34.80
C GLN A 63 1.40 -55.34 34.47
N LYS A 64 2.46 -56.14 34.27
CA LYS A 64 3.80 -55.63 33.96
C LYS A 64 4.03 -55.30 32.49
N ASN A 65 3.31 -55.95 31.56
CA ASN A 65 3.61 -55.87 30.12
C ASN A 65 2.50 -55.26 29.26
N PHE A 66 1.25 -55.23 29.74
CA PHE A 66 0.13 -54.74 28.95
C PHE A 66 -0.24 -53.31 29.36
N ALA A 67 -0.42 -52.45 28.36
CA ALA A 67 -0.92 -51.10 28.53
C ALA A 67 -2.06 -50.86 27.54
N VAL A 68 -3.07 -50.10 27.97
CA VAL A 68 -4.18 -49.68 27.13
C VAL A 68 -4.11 -48.17 26.99
N LEU A 69 -3.93 -47.70 25.75
CA LEU A 69 -3.95 -46.29 25.41
C LEU A 69 -5.24 -45.99 24.65
N ASN A 70 -6.02 -45.03 25.15
CA ASN A 70 -7.18 -44.51 24.44
C ASN A 70 -6.91 -43.05 24.06
N VAL A 71 -6.86 -42.78 22.75
CA VAL A 71 -6.66 -41.42 22.21
C VAL A 71 -8.00 -40.94 21.67
N PHE A 72 -8.52 -39.90 22.27
CA PHE A 72 -9.80 -39.29 21.88
C PHE A 72 -9.71 -37.76 21.96
N TYR A 73 -10.54 -37.08 21.18
CA TYR A 73 -10.69 -35.64 21.30
C TYR A 73 -11.48 -35.33 22.57
N ARG A 74 -10.90 -34.50 23.45
CA ARG A 74 -11.54 -34.05 24.69
C ARG A 74 -12.83 -33.27 24.41
N GLU A 75 -12.84 -32.51 23.32
CA GLU A 75 -13.95 -31.65 22.91
C GLU A 75 -14.24 -31.87 21.41
N MET A 76 -15.48 -31.67 20.99
CA MET A 76 -15.89 -31.74 19.58
C MET A 76 -15.63 -30.43 18.80
N SER A 77 -15.18 -29.39 19.50
CA SER A 77 -14.82 -28.09 18.94
C SER A 77 -13.31 -27.90 18.87
N TYR A 78 -12.85 -27.12 17.89
CA TYR A 78 -11.45 -26.69 17.76
C TYR A 78 -11.37 -25.17 17.86
N ILE A 79 -10.23 -24.67 18.33
CA ILE A 79 -9.92 -23.25 18.35
C ILE A 79 -9.14 -22.92 17.07
N PHE A 80 -9.62 -21.93 16.32
CA PHE A 80 -8.97 -21.44 15.11
C PHE A 80 -8.51 -20.01 15.33
N ASN A 81 -7.20 -19.78 15.20
CA ASN A 81 -6.59 -18.47 15.35
C ASN A 81 -6.04 -18.03 14.00
N ASP A 82 -6.59 -16.96 13.45
CA ASP A 82 -6.13 -16.36 12.19
C ASP A 82 -5.55 -14.97 12.44
N GLN A 83 -4.42 -14.67 11.81
CA GLN A 83 -3.75 -13.38 11.94
C GLN A 83 -4.13 -12.50 10.77
N VAL A 84 -5.09 -11.61 11.01
CA VAL A 84 -5.51 -10.61 10.03
C VAL A 84 -4.73 -9.32 10.21
N GLN A 85 -4.43 -8.65 9.10
CA GLN A 85 -3.75 -7.35 9.11
C GLN A 85 -4.62 -6.31 9.84
N SER A 86 -4.08 -5.69 10.91
CA SER A 86 -4.81 -4.73 11.75
C SER A 86 -5.10 -3.40 11.04
N THR A 87 -4.27 -3.03 10.06
CA THR A 87 -4.40 -1.76 9.34
C THR A 87 -4.25 -1.98 7.84
N THR A 88 -5.36 -1.81 7.12
CA THR A 88 -5.34 -1.77 5.65
C THR A 88 -5.13 -0.33 5.18
N LEU A 89 -4.69 -0.14 3.93
CA LEU A 89 -4.59 1.19 3.33
C LEU A 89 -5.93 1.94 3.40
N VAL A 90 -7.04 1.23 3.29
CA VAL A 90 -8.39 1.79 3.40
C VAL A 90 -8.63 2.36 4.80
N HIS A 91 -8.22 1.66 5.87
CA HIS A 91 -8.34 2.17 7.23
C HIS A 91 -7.50 3.44 7.44
N VAL A 92 -6.29 3.50 6.89
CA VAL A 92 -5.43 4.70 6.99
C VAL A 92 -6.08 5.88 6.27
N LEU A 93 -6.56 5.68 5.05
CA LEU A 93 -7.25 6.72 4.28
C LEU A 93 -8.55 7.17 4.95
N SER A 94 -9.30 6.24 5.53
CA SER A 94 -10.53 6.54 6.29
C SER A 94 -10.24 7.40 7.51
N ASN A 95 -9.17 7.12 8.25
CA ASN A 95 -8.79 7.90 9.43
C ASN A 95 -8.32 9.32 9.05
N ILE A 96 -7.53 9.45 7.97
CA ILE A 96 -7.11 10.76 7.46
C ILE A 96 -8.31 11.57 6.98
N GLY A 97 -9.19 10.97 6.18
CA GLY A 97 -10.40 11.61 5.67
C GLY A 97 -11.38 12.01 6.77
N GLY A 98 -11.57 11.16 7.78
CA GLY A 98 -12.40 11.45 8.95
C GLY A 98 -11.87 12.63 9.77
N ASN A 99 -10.56 12.65 10.05
CA ASN A 99 -9.93 13.74 10.77
C ASN A 99 -9.97 15.06 9.96
N MET A 100 -9.69 15.01 8.65
CA MET A 100 -9.76 16.20 7.80
C MET A 100 -11.18 16.74 7.67
N GLY A 101 -12.18 15.87 7.55
CA GLY A 101 -13.58 16.26 7.47
C GLY A 101 -14.10 16.85 8.78
N MET A 102 -13.68 16.30 9.92
CA MET A 102 -14.10 16.79 11.23
C MET A 102 -13.44 18.12 11.61
N PHE A 103 -12.13 18.30 11.35
CA PHE A 103 -11.40 19.49 11.79
C PHE A 103 -11.44 20.65 10.80
N PHE A 104 -11.38 20.39 9.50
CA PHE A 104 -11.35 21.44 8.47
C PHE A 104 -12.71 21.66 7.80
N GLY A 105 -13.73 20.85 8.12
CA GLY A 105 -14.98 20.82 7.35
C GLY A 105 -14.74 20.46 5.88
N ALA A 106 -13.57 19.90 5.57
CA ALA A 106 -13.15 19.61 4.22
C ALA A 106 -13.86 18.35 3.72
N SER A 107 -14.57 18.48 2.60
CA SER A 107 -15.23 17.37 1.93
C SER A 107 -14.38 16.86 0.77
N VAL A 108 -14.69 15.67 0.27
CA VAL A 108 -14.07 15.13 -0.97
C VAL A 108 -14.21 16.13 -2.12
N ILE A 109 -15.31 16.89 -2.17
CA ILE A 109 -15.55 17.93 -3.17
C ILE A 109 -14.50 19.05 -3.09
N THR A 110 -14.19 19.53 -1.88
CA THR A 110 -13.16 20.57 -1.69
C THR A 110 -11.76 20.11 -2.11
N ILE A 111 -11.44 18.82 -1.95
CA ILE A 111 -10.16 18.24 -2.42
C ILE A 111 -10.13 18.20 -3.95
N ILE A 112 -11.22 17.77 -4.59
CA ILE A 112 -11.32 17.74 -6.06
C ILE A 112 -11.14 19.14 -6.64
N GLU A 113 -11.76 20.16 -6.04
CA GLU A 113 -11.63 21.55 -6.49
C GLU A 113 -10.18 22.05 -6.40
N LEU A 114 -9.48 21.75 -5.29
CA LEU A 114 -8.07 22.08 -5.13
C LEU A 114 -7.19 21.38 -6.19
N VAL A 115 -7.43 20.10 -6.49
CA VAL A 115 -6.68 19.37 -7.51
C VAL A 115 -6.88 19.99 -8.89
N ILE A 116 -8.11 20.37 -9.26
CA ILE A 116 -8.40 21.03 -10.53
C ILE A 116 -7.71 22.40 -10.60
N TYR A 117 -7.74 23.16 -9.50
CA TYR A 117 -7.06 24.46 -9.40
C TYR A 117 -5.55 24.32 -9.59
N PHE A 118 -4.92 23.38 -8.87
CA PHE A 118 -3.48 23.12 -9.00
C PHE A 118 -3.11 22.60 -10.39
N ALA A 119 -3.91 21.72 -11.00
CA ALA A 119 -3.69 21.25 -12.36
C ALA A 119 -3.74 22.40 -13.37
N LYS A 120 -4.70 23.33 -13.24
CA LYS A 120 -4.76 24.53 -14.08
C LYS A 120 -3.57 25.45 -13.85
N MET A 121 -3.19 25.69 -12.60
CA MET A 121 -2.02 26.50 -12.26
C MET A 121 -0.74 25.89 -12.81
N PHE A 122 -0.58 24.58 -12.69
CA PHE A 122 0.58 23.86 -13.22
C PHE A 122 0.59 23.87 -14.75
N TRP A 123 -0.56 23.71 -15.41
CA TRP A 123 -0.68 23.80 -16.87
C TRP A 123 -0.31 25.19 -17.40
N ILE A 124 -0.79 26.25 -16.72
CA ILE A 124 -0.45 27.64 -17.06
C ILE A 124 1.04 27.91 -16.80
N GLY A 125 1.58 27.39 -15.70
CA GLY A 125 2.99 27.52 -15.33
C GLY A 125 3.92 26.79 -16.30
N LEU A 126 3.61 25.53 -16.66
CA LEU A 126 4.44 24.71 -17.54
C LEU A 126 4.34 25.08 -19.01
N SER A 127 3.28 25.78 -19.43
CA SER A 127 3.16 26.23 -20.82
C SER A 127 4.24 27.28 -21.14
N ARG A 128 5.40 26.80 -21.63
CA ARG A 128 6.49 27.62 -22.17
C ARG A 128 5.98 28.63 -23.20
N LYS A 129 5.00 28.23 -24.02
CA LYS A 129 4.33 29.09 -25.02
C LYS A 129 3.71 30.36 -24.44
N ARG A 130 3.14 30.34 -23.23
CA ARG A 130 2.58 31.57 -22.62
C ARG A 130 3.66 32.50 -22.07
N ARG A 131 4.73 31.95 -21.50
CA ARG A 131 5.87 32.76 -21.03
C ARG A 131 6.55 33.46 -22.21
N GLU A 132 6.72 32.74 -23.33
CA GLU A 132 7.25 33.30 -24.58
C GLU A 132 6.29 34.33 -25.19
N TYR A 133 4.98 34.08 -25.22
CA TYR A 133 3.99 35.07 -25.69
C TYR A 133 4.04 36.38 -24.89
N MET A 134 4.09 36.31 -23.55
CA MET A 134 4.18 37.50 -22.69
C MET A 134 5.52 38.21 -22.85
N ALA A 135 6.63 37.49 -23.05
CA ALA A 135 7.94 38.06 -23.30
C ALA A 135 8.03 38.79 -24.67
N VAL A 136 7.46 38.19 -25.72
CA VAL A 136 7.40 38.78 -27.06
C VAL A 136 6.49 40.01 -27.08
N LYS A 137 5.33 39.96 -26.42
CA LYS A 137 4.42 41.11 -26.33
C LYS A 137 5.08 42.32 -25.67
N LYS A 138 5.81 42.10 -24.55
CA LYS A 138 6.55 43.16 -23.85
C LYS A 138 7.66 43.78 -24.73
N LYS A 139 8.34 42.97 -25.55
CA LYS A 139 9.36 43.46 -26.50
C LYS A 139 8.74 44.34 -27.60
N ASN A 140 7.58 43.95 -28.12
CA ASN A 140 6.86 44.72 -29.15
C ASN A 140 6.29 46.04 -28.61
N GLU A 141 5.82 46.08 -27.36
CA GLU A 141 5.36 47.32 -26.72
C GLU A 141 6.52 48.31 -26.53
N LEU A 142 7.70 47.85 -26.11
CA LEU A 142 8.90 48.68 -26.00
C LEU A 142 9.36 49.22 -27.37
N ASP A 143 9.36 48.38 -28.42
CA ASP A 143 9.73 48.81 -29.77
C ASP A 143 8.79 49.92 -30.31
N ARG A 144 7.50 49.85 -29.99
CA ARG A 144 6.53 50.92 -30.33
C ARG A 144 6.86 52.24 -29.64
N GLU A 145 7.22 52.20 -28.36
CA GLU A 145 7.61 53.43 -27.64
C GLU A 145 8.88 54.05 -28.24
N HIS A 146 9.88 53.24 -28.57
CA HIS A 146 11.10 53.72 -29.23
C HIS A 146 10.82 54.33 -30.61
N ARG A 147 9.95 53.69 -31.42
CA ARG A 147 9.53 54.23 -32.72
C ARG A 147 8.79 55.56 -32.58
N LEU A 148 7.88 55.68 -31.61
CA LEU A 148 7.19 56.94 -31.36
C LEU A 148 8.17 58.06 -30.98
N ARG A 149 9.14 57.78 -30.09
CA ARG A 149 10.17 58.75 -29.70
C ARG A 149 11.00 59.21 -30.89
N ALA A 150 11.44 58.30 -31.75
CA ALA A 150 12.20 58.64 -32.95
C ALA A 150 11.40 59.55 -33.90
N VAL A 151 10.11 59.28 -34.12
CA VAL A 151 9.26 60.15 -34.96
C VAL A 151 9.10 61.53 -34.34
N LEU A 152 8.89 61.64 -33.03
CA LEU A 152 8.80 62.93 -32.33
C LEU A 152 10.10 63.73 -32.43
N GLU A 153 11.25 63.09 -32.30
CA GLU A 153 12.57 63.73 -32.46
C GLU A 153 12.80 64.22 -33.89
N THR A 154 12.46 63.41 -34.90
CA THR A 154 12.56 63.85 -36.31
C THR A 154 11.61 65.01 -36.64
N ALA A 155 10.39 64.99 -36.09
CA ALA A 155 9.45 66.10 -36.25
C ALA A 155 9.98 67.37 -35.56
N ALA A 156 10.56 67.25 -34.38
CA ALA A 156 11.18 68.37 -33.68
C ALA A 156 12.38 68.95 -34.45
N ALA A 157 13.25 68.11 -35.02
CA ALA A 157 14.39 68.54 -35.83
C ALA A 157 13.96 69.27 -37.13
N ASN A 158 12.86 68.82 -37.76
CA ASN A 158 12.32 69.47 -38.95
C ASN A 158 11.64 70.80 -38.63
N THR A 159 11.21 70.99 -37.37
CA THR A 159 10.61 72.26 -36.89
C THR A 159 11.70 73.29 -36.53
N THR A 160 12.91 72.86 -36.22
CA THR A 160 14.05 73.73 -35.89
C THR A 160 14.96 74.09 -37.07
N THR A 161 14.76 73.50 -38.25
CA THR A 161 15.36 74.02 -39.49
C THR A 161 14.55 75.22 -39.99
N PRO A 162 15.11 76.44 -40.02
CA PRO A 162 14.42 77.57 -40.60
C PRO A 162 14.21 77.29 -42.09
N GLN A 163 13.04 77.70 -42.57
CA GLN A 163 12.61 77.70 -43.95
C GLN A 163 13.61 78.48 -44.85
N VAL A 164 14.69 77.86 -45.31
CA VAL A 164 15.58 78.38 -46.37
C VAL A 164 15.80 77.31 -47.44
N SER A 165 14.74 76.98 -48.18
CA SER A 165 14.82 76.15 -49.39
C SER A 165 14.18 76.80 -50.63
N TRP A 166 13.73 78.06 -50.54
CA TRP A 166 13.11 78.79 -51.67
C TRP A 166 14.07 79.74 -52.41
N LEU A 167 15.35 79.85 -52.01
CA LEU A 167 16.27 80.85 -52.54
C LEU A 167 17.13 80.43 -53.75
N CYS A 168 17.05 79.20 -54.27
CA CYS A 168 17.95 78.76 -55.37
C CYS A 168 17.29 78.47 -56.73
N VAL A 169 15.98 78.70 -56.92
CA VAL A 169 15.30 78.36 -58.20
C VAL A 169 15.11 79.58 -59.14
N TRP A 170 15.38 80.81 -58.69
CA TRP A 170 15.19 82.03 -59.51
C TRP A 170 16.48 82.72 -59.97
N ALA A 171 17.62 82.02 -59.97
CA ALA A 171 18.88 82.52 -60.51
C ALA A 171 19.23 81.80 -61.82
N LYS A 172 18.46 82.09 -62.89
CA LYS A 172 18.93 81.98 -64.28
C LYS A 172 18.13 82.88 -65.21
#